data_AF-A0A0K8UPF6-F1
#
_entry.id   AF-A0A0K8UPF6-F1
#
_cell.length_a   1.000
_cell.length_b   1.000
_cell.length_c   1.000
_cell.angle_alpha   90.00
_cell.angle_beta   90.00
_cell.angle_gamma   90.00
#
_symmetry.space_group_name_H-M   'P 1'
#
loop_
_entity.id
_entity.type
_entity.pdbx_description
1 polymer ?
#
loop_
_entity_poly.entity_id
_entity_poly.type
_entity_poly.pdbx_seq_one_letter_code
_entity_poly.pdbx_strand_id
1 'polypeptide(L)'
;MSMPPGNGVMLPPLADDDLMPLYASLRSLSDGTAQMRTTLLAFQNDQIIANDFFNGYQSGLEPLHIPSTDTLSLTERKNGLIMNVGILLREYGVIQDQLIVALKVWQRKQAFAGNGAPFPTYLDGIQYVVESLMDRMADITLFISNLLHFGDDPTLNEFLTHAQTLHNILIFSTFIVEKQPPQVKKKGSKLQATVRWLIGDKLGINLSKPVVKCEILSEALAKRLTIENIHMPPECNGKMTGNECQMEFDASNRSFSANFSNLVIHDNKRSVKKGSEIVADGKYALLFYTTAIYKGYAINVSLPK
;
A
#
# COMPACT_ATOMS: atom_id res chain seq x y z
N MET A 1 44.87 9.34 -14.02
CA MET A 1 43.93 8.50 -14.78
C MET A 1 42.75 8.23 -13.88
N SER A 2 41.61 8.83 -14.21
CA SER A 2 40.40 8.85 -13.40
C SER A 2 39.47 7.73 -13.84
N MET A 3 39.11 6.81 -12.94
CA MET A 3 38.05 5.81 -13.14
C MET A 3 36.72 6.38 -12.60
N PRO A 4 35.56 6.09 -13.22
CA PRO A 4 34.27 6.65 -12.81
C PRO A 4 33.68 5.89 -11.61
N PRO A 5 32.82 6.51 -10.78
CA PRO A 5 32.07 5.78 -9.78
C PRO A 5 30.91 5.04 -10.45
N GLY A 6 30.95 3.71 -10.39
CA GLY A 6 29.84 2.85 -10.80
C GLY A 6 28.65 3.04 -9.87
N ASN A 7 27.46 3.18 -10.48
CA ASN A 7 26.17 3.04 -9.82
C ASN A 7 26.03 1.63 -9.23
N GLY A 8 26.51 1.46 -8.00
CA GLY A 8 26.19 0.31 -7.16
C GLY A 8 24.84 0.58 -6.49
N VAL A 9 23.79 -0.08 -6.98
CA VAL A 9 22.56 -0.27 -6.20
C VAL A 9 22.98 -0.96 -4.91
N MET A 10 22.95 -0.23 -3.78
CA MET A 10 23.18 -0.81 -2.46
C MET A 10 22.06 -1.81 -2.18
N LEU A 11 22.36 -3.09 -2.36
CA LEU A 11 21.59 -4.17 -1.76
C LEU A 11 21.70 -4.03 -0.22
N PRO A 12 20.59 -4.17 0.53
CA PRO A 12 20.61 -4.08 1.98
C PRO A 12 21.54 -5.14 2.61
N PRO A 13 22.11 -4.88 3.80
CA PRO A 13 23.01 -5.81 4.46
C PRO A 13 22.28 -7.10 4.90
N LEU A 14 23.05 -8.19 4.93
CA LEU A 14 22.75 -9.62 5.20
C LEU A 14 21.94 -9.99 6.47
N ALA A 15 21.00 -9.18 6.93
CA ALA A 15 20.10 -9.45 8.07
C ALA A 15 18.64 -9.79 7.66
N ASP A 16 18.39 -9.93 6.35
CA ASP A 16 17.05 -10.00 5.74
C ASP A 16 16.55 -11.43 5.41
N ASP A 17 17.05 -12.47 6.08
CA ASP A 17 16.58 -13.86 5.87
C ASP A 17 15.05 -13.98 6.03
N ASP A 18 14.45 -13.17 6.91
CA ASP A 18 13.01 -13.12 7.15
C ASP A 18 12.20 -12.64 5.91
N LEU A 19 12.82 -11.92 4.96
CA LEU A 19 12.16 -11.37 3.76
C LEU A 19 12.55 -12.09 2.46
N MET A 20 13.51 -13.01 2.49
CA MET A 20 13.97 -13.72 1.29
C MET A 20 12.84 -14.40 0.49
N PRO A 21 11.87 -15.09 1.10
CA PRO A 21 10.74 -15.68 0.36
C PRO A 21 9.86 -14.63 -0.33
N LEU A 22 9.68 -13.47 0.31
CA LEU A 22 8.93 -12.35 -0.24
C LEU A 22 9.64 -11.75 -1.45
N TYR A 23 10.96 -11.57 -1.37
CA TYR A 23 11.75 -11.06 -2.50
C TYR A 23 11.76 -12.01 -3.69
N ALA A 24 11.86 -13.32 -3.45
CA ALA A 24 11.75 -14.30 -4.52
C ALA A 24 10.38 -14.25 -5.22
N SER A 25 9.31 -14.19 -4.44
CA SER A 25 7.94 -14.13 -4.98
C SER A 25 7.69 -12.82 -5.75
N LEU A 26 8.18 -11.69 -5.22
CA LEU A 26 8.10 -10.38 -5.88
C LEU A 26 8.85 -10.34 -7.21
N ARG A 27 10.01 -11.01 -7.28
CA ARG A 27 10.78 -11.15 -8.52
C ARG A 27 9.99 -11.95 -9.56
N SER A 28 9.42 -13.09 -9.17
CA SER A 28 8.55 -13.89 -10.06
C SER A 28 7.39 -13.06 -10.62
N LEU A 29 6.70 -12.31 -9.75
CA LEU A 29 5.61 -11.43 -10.18
C LEU A 29 6.10 -10.35 -11.17
N SER A 30 7.29 -9.79 -10.94
CA SER A 30 7.89 -8.77 -11.83
C SER A 30 8.27 -9.33 -13.20
N ASP A 31 8.81 -10.54 -13.23
CA ASP A 31 9.11 -11.23 -14.48
C ASP A 31 7.81 -11.55 -15.24
N GLY A 32 6.78 -11.99 -14.52
CA GLY A 32 5.44 -12.23 -15.07
C GLY A 32 4.78 -10.98 -15.65
N THR A 33 4.85 -9.82 -14.98
CA THR A 33 4.31 -8.56 -15.53
C THR A 33 5.10 -8.07 -16.74
N ALA A 34 6.41 -8.27 -16.79
CA ALA A 34 7.24 -7.95 -17.95
C ALA A 34 6.89 -8.83 -19.17
N GLN A 35 6.68 -10.13 -18.94
CA GLN A 35 6.22 -11.05 -19.98
C GLN A 35 4.84 -10.66 -20.50
N MET A 36 3.89 -10.36 -19.60
CA MET A 36 2.54 -9.92 -19.97
C MET A 36 2.55 -8.63 -20.79
N ARG A 37 3.40 -7.67 -20.45
CA ARG A 37 3.56 -6.45 -21.25
C ARG A 37 3.98 -6.77 -22.69
N THR A 38 4.95 -7.67 -22.84
CA THR A 38 5.47 -8.07 -24.16
C THR A 38 4.41 -8.79 -25.00
N THR A 39 3.68 -9.73 -24.40
CA THR A 39 2.62 -10.48 -25.10
C THR A 39 1.43 -9.59 -25.44
N LEU A 40 1.06 -8.66 -24.56
CA LEU A 40 0.00 -7.69 -24.83
C LEU A 40 0.37 -6.75 -25.99
N LEU A 41 1.60 -6.24 -26.03
CA LEU A 41 2.08 -5.40 -27.13
C LEU A 41 2.05 -6.15 -28.48
N ALA A 42 2.48 -7.42 -28.49
CA ALA A 42 2.39 -8.25 -29.70
C ALA A 42 0.94 -8.42 -30.16
N PHE A 43 0.02 -8.71 -29.24
CA PHE A 43 -1.41 -8.81 -29.56
C PHE A 43 -1.99 -7.49 -30.09
N GLN A 44 -1.61 -6.35 -29.51
CA GLN A 44 -2.06 -5.03 -29.99
C GLN A 44 -1.61 -4.76 -31.43
N ASN A 45 -0.36 -5.10 -31.77
CA ASN A 45 0.15 -4.96 -33.14
C ASN A 45 -0.63 -5.84 -34.12
N ASP A 46 -0.93 -7.09 -33.76
CA ASP A 46 -1.69 -8.00 -34.60
C ASP A 46 -3.13 -7.50 -34.83
N GLN A 47 -3.75 -6.88 -33.82
CA GLN A 47 -5.07 -6.24 -33.95
C GLN A 47 -5.05 -5.03 -34.90
N ILE A 48 -4.00 -4.20 -34.85
CA ILE A 48 -3.84 -3.07 -35.78
C ILE A 48 -3.72 -3.59 -37.21
N ILE A 49 -2.86 -4.59 -37.45
CA ILE A 49 -2.68 -5.19 -38.77
C ILE A 49 -3.99 -5.77 -39.31
N ALA A 50 -4.76 -6.46 -38.47
CA ALA A 50 -6.06 -7.03 -38.86
C ALA A 50 -7.10 -5.94 -39.21
N ASN A 51 -7.13 -4.84 -38.46
CA ASN A 51 -8.04 -3.72 -38.72
C ASN A 51 -7.65 -2.93 -39.98
N ASP A 52 -6.37 -2.67 -40.21
CA ASP A 52 -5.87 -1.99 -41.40
C ASP A 52 -6.16 -2.80 -42.67
N PHE A 53 -5.99 -4.12 -42.60
CA PHE A 53 -6.40 -5.04 -43.66
C PHE A 53 -7.90 -4.85 -43.96
N PHE A 54 -8.77 -4.92 -42.96
CA PHE A 54 -10.22 -4.78 -43.11
C PHE A 54 -10.66 -3.43 -43.71
N ASN A 55 -10.07 -2.31 -43.27
CA ASN A 55 -10.35 -0.98 -43.81
C ASN A 55 -9.91 -0.82 -45.27
N GLY A 56 -8.84 -1.51 -45.68
CA GLY A 56 -8.41 -1.61 -47.08
C GLY A 56 -9.44 -2.29 -47.99
N TYR A 57 -10.16 -3.31 -47.49
CA TYR A 57 -11.22 -4.00 -48.25
C TYR A 57 -12.46 -3.12 -48.46
N GLN A 58 -12.87 -2.34 -47.43
CA GLN A 58 -14.01 -1.44 -47.55
C GLN A 58 -13.80 -0.31 -48.58
N SER A 59 -12.55 -0.08 -48.99
CA SER A 59 -12.19 0.94 -49.98
C SER A 59 -12.30 0.47 -51.45
N GLY A 60 -12.88 -0.71 -51.73
CA GLY A 60 -13.41 -1.03 -53.07
C GLY A 60 -12.93 -2.33 -53.74
N LEU A 61 -12.73 -3.42 -53.00
CA LEU A 61 -12.52 -4.75 -53.59
C LEU A 61 -13.64 -5.72 -53.16
N GLU A 62 -14.10 -6.59 -54.10
CA GLU A 62 -15.20 -7.54 -53.89
C GLU A 62 -15.02 -8.42 -52.63
N PRO A 63 -16.13 -8.80 -51.96
CA PRO A 63 -16.07 -9.55 -50.72
C PRO A 63 -15.67 -11.02 -50.96
N LEU A 64 -14.39 -11.33 -50.79
CA LEU A 64 -13.95 -12.71 -50.59
C LEU A 64 -14.02 -13.06 -49.09
N HIS A 65 -14.61 -14.22 -48.80
CA HIS A 65 -14.90 -14.80 -47.49
C HIS A 65 -13.73 -14.62 -46.50
N ILE A 66 -13.95 -13.84 -45.43
CA ILE A 66 -12.99 -13.75 -44.31
C ILE A 66 -12.77 -15.18 -43.79
N PRO A 67 -11.53 -15.67 -43.63
CA PRO A 67 -11.30 -16.95 -42.97
C PRO A 67 -11.76 -16.81 -41.52
N SER A 68 -12.82 -17.52 -41.14
CA SER A 68 -13.26 -17.64 -39.74
C SER A 68 -12.13 -18.10 -38.80
N THR A 69 -11.07 -18.69 -39.36
CA THR A 69 -9.86 -19.14 -38.68
C THR A 69 -9.06 -17.99 -38.04
N ASP A 70 -8.96 -16.82 -38.68
CA ASP A 70 -8.14 -15.71 -38.14
C ASP A 70 -8.82 -15.01 -36.96
N THR A 71 -10.15 -14.85 -37.04
CA THR A 71 -10.95 -14.27 -35.95
C THR A 71 -11.02 -15.19 -34.73
N LEU A 72 -11.17 -16.50 -34.93
CA LEU A 72 -11.07 -17.50 -33.86
C LEU A 72 -9.70 -17.44 -33.17
N SER A 73 -8.59 -17.31 -33.93
CA SER A 73 -7.24 -17.21 -33.35
C SER A 73 -7.03 -15.97 -32.48
N LEU A 74 -7.66 -14.84 -32.81
CA LEU A 74 -7.53 -13.59 -32.06
C LEU A 74 -8.34 -13.66 -30.76
N THR A 75 -9.52 -14.29 -30.79
CA THR A 75 -10.32 -14.55 -29.58
C THR A 75 -9.59 -15.49 -28.63
N GLU A 76 -9.00 -16.58 -29.13
CA GLU A 76 -8.21 -17.51 -28.31
C GLU A 76 -7.01 -16.82 -27.65
N ARG A 77 -6.31 -15.96 -28.39
CA ARG A 77 -5.18 -15.18 -27.85
C ARG A 77 -5.64 -14.15 -26.80
N LYS A 78 -6.76 -13.45 -27.04
CA LYS A 78 -7.36 -12.55 -26.03
C LYS A 78 -7.69 -13.32 -24.75
N ASN A 79 -8.31 -14.49 -24.86
CA ASN A 79 -8.65 -15.33 -23.72
C ASN A 79 -7.40 -15.79 -22.95
N GLY A 80 -6.31 -16.13 -23.65
CA GLY A 80 -5.01 -16.43 -23.04
C GLY A 80 -4.43 -15.25 -22.24
N LEU A 81 -4.55 -14.02 -22.77
CA LEU A 81 -4.13 -12.81 -22.06
C LEU A 81 -4.98 -12.55 -20.81
N ILE A 82 -6.30 -12.74 -20.88
CA ILE A 82 -7.19 -12.62 -19.73
C ILE A 82 -6.79 -13.61 -18.63
N MET A 83 -6.52 -14.87 -18.99
CA MET A 83 -6.05 -15.88 -18.04
C MET A 83 -4.73 -15.49 -17.37
N ASN A 84 -3.76 -14.97 -18.14
CA ASN A 84 -2.48 -14.53 -17.61
C ASN A 84 -2.64 -13.36 -16.61
N VAL A 85 -3.50 -12.40 -16.90
CA VAL A 85 -3.83 -11.31 -15.96
C VAL A 85 -4.42 -11.87 -14.66
N GLY A 86 -5.34 -12.84 -14.76
CA GLY A 86 -5.92 -13.49 -13.58
C GLY A 86 -4.87 -14.21 -12.72
N ILE A 87 -3.87 -14.84 -13.33
CA ILE A 87 -2.74 -15.47 -12.63
C ILE A 87 -1.91 -14.42 -11.89
N LEU A 88 -1.50 -13.35 -12.58
CA LEU A 88 -0.71 -12.27 -11.97
C LEU A 88 -1.44 -11.61 -10.81
N LEU A 89 -2.75 -11.41 -10.95
CA LEU A 89 -3.57 -10.82 -9.90
C LEU A 89 -3.69 -11.73 -8.67
N ARG A 90 -3.78 -13.05 -8.87
CA ARG A 90 -3.75 -14.03 -7.78
C ARG A 90 -2.40 -14.07 -7.07
N GLU A 91 -1.31 -14.10 -7.83
CA GLU A 91 0.06 -14.07 -7.28
C GLU A 91 0.29 -12.80 -6.47
N TYR A 92 -0.16 -11.64 -6.99
CA TYR A 92 -0.15 -10.39 -6.25
C TYR A 92 -0.83 -10.51 -4.89
N GLY A 93 -2.04 -11.09 -4.85
CA GLY A 93 -2.81 -11.26 -3.61
C GLY A 93 -2.04 -12.09 -2.57
N VAL A 94 -1.43 -13.19 -3.00
CA VAL A 94 -0.60 -14.04 -2.12
C VAL A 94 0.59 -13.26 -1.55
N ILE A 95 1.29 -12.49 -2.38
CA ILE A 95 2.45 -11.70 -1.94
C ILE A 95 2.01 -10.58 -0.98
N GLN A 96 0.87 -9.93 -1.24
CA GLN A 96 0.28 -8.95 -0.34
C GLN A 96 -0.02 -9.55 1.03
N ASP A 97 -0.62 -10.74 1.10
CA ASP A 97 -0.92 -11.40 2.37
C ASP A 97 0.36 -11.70 3.16
N GLN A 98 1.39 -12.24 2.50
CA GLN A 98 2.69 -12.50 3.11
C GLN A 98 3.34 -11.21 3.62
N LEU A 99 3.26 -10.12 2.86
CA LEU A 99 3.77 -8.80 3.24
C LEU A 99 3.06 -8.27 4.50
N ILE A 100 1.73 -8.37 4.55
CA ILE A 100 0.95 -7.94 5.71
C ILE A 100 1.32 -8.76 6.95
N VAL A 101 1.57 -10.07 6.80
CA VAL A 101 2.07 -10.92 7.88
C VAL A 101 3.45 -10.46 8.34
N ALA A 102 4.40 -10.23 7.41
CA ALA A 102 5.74 -9.74 7.73
C ALA A 102 5.70 -8.38 8.47
N LEU A 103 4.82 -7.47 8.05
CA LEU A 103 4.62 -6.18 8.71
C LEU A 103 4.07 -6.34 10.13
N LYS A 104 3.09 -7.24 10.35
CA LYS A 104 2.59 -7.54 11.70
C LYS A 104 3.68 -8.13 12.60
N VAL A 105 4.54 -9.00 12.06
CA VAL A 105 5.70 -9.54 12.79
C VAL A 105 6.67 -8.41 13.15
N TRP A 106 6.98 -7.50 12.21
CA TRP A 106 7.81 -6.33 12.48
C TRP A 106 7.23 -5.45 13.59
N GLN A 107 5.93 -5.14 13.55
CA GLN A 107 5.25 -4.34 14.57
C GLN A 107 5.27 -5.03 15.95
N ARG A 108 5.18 -6.37 15.99
CA ARG A 108 5.31 -7.15 17.22
C ARG A 108 6.73 -7.08 17.78
N LYS A 109 7.76 -7.23 16.95
CA LYS A 109 9.16 -7.07 17.35
C LYS A 109 9.42 -5.65 17.87
N GLN A 110 8.88 -4.62 17.21
CA GLN A 110 8.94 -3.23 17.65
C GLN A 110 8.31 -3.05 19.05
N ALA A 111 7.17 -3.67 19.33
CA ALA A 111 6.54 -3.61 20.65
C ALA A 111 7.43 -4.26 21.73
N PHE A 112 8.07 -5.39 21.43
CA PHE A 112 9.02 -6.02 22.35
C PHE A 112 10.30 -5.22 22.54
N ALA A 113 10.74 -4.44 21.55
CA ALA A 113 11.88 -3.55 21.69
C ALA A 113 11.63 -2.45 22.74
N GLY A 114 10.37 -2.04 22.93
CA GLY A 114 9.96 -1.20 24.05
C GLY A 114 10.21 -1.80 25.43
N ASN A 115 10.36 -3.13 25.51
CA ASN A 115 10.67 -3.90 26.72
C ASN A 115 12.14 -4.36 26.76
N GLY A 116 13.02 -3.80 25.91
CA GLY A 116 14.46 -4.10 25.91
C GLY A 116 14.91 -5.18 24.92
N ALA A 117 14.02 -5.72 24.08
CA ALA A 117 14.44 -6.60 22.97
C ALA A 117 15.16 -5.78 21.86
N PRO A 118 15.93 -6.43 20.96
CA PRO A 118 16.51 -5.76 19.81
C PRO A 118 15.45 -5.12 18.90
N PHE A 119 15.70 -3.91 18.42
CA PHE A 119 14.81 -3.22 17.49
C PHE A 119 14.88 -3.84 16.09
N PRO A 120 13.75 -4.08 15.39
CA PRO A 120 13.77 -4.65 14.05
C PRO A 120 14.26 -3.65 12.99
N THR A 121 15.25 -4.03 12.18
CA THR A 121 15.95 -3.13 11.26
C THR A 121 15.50 -3.22 9.79
N TYR A 122 14.63 -4.16 9.45
CA TYR A 122 14.25 -4.48 8.06
C TYR A 122 13.00 -3.72 7.55
N LEU A 123 12.65 -2.59 8.15
CA LEU A 123 11.46 -1.83 7.74
C LEU A 123 11.59 -1.29 6.31
N ASP A 124 12.80 -0.84 5.94
CA ASP A 124 13.07 -0.35 4.57
C ASP A 124 12.93 -1.49 3.55
N GLY A 125 13.29 -2.71 3.94
CA GLY A 125 13.07 -3.92 3.14
C GLY A 125 11.58 -4.20 2.90
N ILE A 126 10.73 -4.02 3.91
CA ILE A 126 9.26 -4.10 3.78
C ILE A 126 8.75 -2.98 2.87
N GLN A 127 9.22 -1.74 3.07
CA GLN A 127 8.83 -0.60 2.23
C GLN A 127 9.14 -0.86 0.75
N TYR A 128 10.31 -1.42 0.44
CA TYR A 128 10.66 -1.78 -0.93
C TYR A 128 9.64 -2.75 -1.56
N VAL A 129 9.18 -3.76 -0.80
CA VAL A 129 8.14 -4.69 -1.28
C VAL A 129 6.82 -3.97 -1.50
N VAL A 130 6.39 -3.11 -0.57
CA VAL A 130 5.17 -2.30 -0.70
C VAL A 130 5.22 -1.48 -1.99
N GLU A 131 6.28 -0.71 -2.18
CA GLU A 131 6.44 0.17 -3.33
C GLU A 131 6.47 -0.61 -4.66
N SER A 132 7.14 -1.76 -4.66
CA SER A 132 7.19 -2.63 -5.84
C SER A 132 5.82 -3.22 -6.16
N LEU A 133 5.05 -3.65 -5.16
CA LEU A 133 3.66 -4.07 -5.37
C LEU A 133 2.81 -2.91 -5.91
N MET A 134 2.97 -1.68 -5.42
CA MET A 134 2.25 -0.54 -5.98
C MET A 134 2.50 -0.37 -7.50
N ASP A 135 3.75 -0.53 -7.94
CA ASP A 135 4.09 -0.50 -9.37
C ASP A 135 3.44 -1.66 -10.14
N ARG A 136 3.50 -2.89 -9.60
CA ARG A 136 2.88 -4.08 -10.23
C ARG A 136 1.36 -3.97 -10.31
N MET A 137 0.71 -3.39 -9.31
CA MET A 137 -0.73 -3.15 -9.33
C MET A 137 -1.11 -2.14 -10.42
N ALA A 138 -0.30 -1.08 -10.61
CA ALA A 138 -0.50 -0.14 -11.71
C ALA A 138 -0.38 -0.83 -13.07
N ASP A 139 0.62 -1.71 -13.24
CA ASP A 139 0.79 -2.51 -14.46
C ASP A 139 -0.40 -3.43 -14.72
N ILE A 140 -0.84 -4.20 -13.72
CA ILE A 140 -1.98 -5.13 -13.83
C ILE A 140 -3.26 -4.36 -14.19
N THR A 141 -3.50 -3.23 -13.55
CA THR A 141 -4.67 -2.38 -13.84
C THR A 141 -4.62 -1.88 -15.29
N LEU A 142 -3.45 -1.45 -15.78
CA LEU A 142 -3.26 -1.03 -17.17
C LEU A 142 -3.51 -2.18 -18.16
N PHE A 143 -3.06 -3.40 -17.84
CA PHE A 143 -3.32 -4.57 -18.68
C PHE A 143 -4.81 -4.86 -18.79
N ILE A 144 -5.54 -4.84 -17.67
CA ILE A 144 -7.00 -5.01 -17.64
C ILE A 144 -7.68 -3.93 -18.48
N SER A 145 -7.32 -2.67 -18.27
CA SER A 145 -7.88 -1.55 -19.05
C SER A 145 -7.61 -1.73 -20.53
N ASN A 146 -6.39 -2.05 -20.95
CA ASN A 146 -6.06 -2.29 -22.36
C ASN A 146 -6.88 -3.42 -22.97
N LEU A 147 -7.11 -4.52 -22.25
CA LEU A 147 -7.91 -5.64 -22.74
C LEU A 147 -9.40 -5.29 -22.88
N LEU A 148 -9.93 -4.44 -21.99
CA LEU A 148 -11.30 -3.93 -22.09
C LEU A 148 -11.53 -3.04 -23.32
N HIS A 149 -10.50 -2.36 -23.85
CA HIS A 149 -10.63 -1.61 -25.10
C HIS A 149 -10.92 -2.52 -26.31
N PHE A 150 -10.61 -3.81 -26.24
CA PHE A 150 -10.89 -4.80 -27.28
C PHE A 150 -12.23 -5.53 -27.07
N GLY A 151 -13.16 -4.90 -26.34
CA GLY A 151 -14.51 -5.39 -26.09
C GLY A 151 -14.73 -5.78 -24.64
N ASP A 152 -15.95 -5.49 -24.17
CA ASP A 152 -16.39 -5.74 -22.81
C ASP A 152 -16.33 -7.23 -22.47
N ASP A 153 -15.73 -7.53 -21.32
CA ASP A 153 -15.62 -8.87 -20.78
C ASP A 153 -15.96 -8.83 -19.28
N PRO A 154 -16.94 -9.62 -18.81
CA PRO A 154 -17.36 -9.60 -17.42
C PRO A 154 -16.24 -10.02 -16.46
N THR A 155 -15.38 -10.97 -16.87
CA THR A 155 -14.25 -11.44 -16.05
C THR A 155 -13.21 -10.34 -15.86
N LEU A 156 -12.94 -9.53 -16.88
CA LEU A 156 -12.04 -8.38 -16.74
C LEU A 156 -12.59 -7.32 -15.78
N ASN A 157 -13.91 -7.10 -15.76
CA ASN A 157 -14.54 -6.19 -14.81
C ASN A 157 -14.46 -6.70 -13.36
N GLU A 158 -14.61 -8.01 -13.15
CA GLU A 158 -14.38 -8.66 -11.86
C GLU A 158 -12.92 -8.50 -11.41
N PHE A 159 -11.96 -8.72 -12.32
CA PHE A 159 -10.53 -8.52 -12.05
C PHE A 159 -10.21 -7.06 -11.69
N LEU A 160 -10.83 -6.10 -12.37
CA LEU A 160 -10.65 -4.68 -12.04
C LEU A 160 -11.14 -4.37 -10.62
N THR A 161 -12.30 -4.89 -10.24
CA THR A 161 -12.87 -4.71 -8.89
C THR A 161 -11.99 -5.37 -7.82
N HIS A 162 -11.46 -6.56 -8.12
CA HIS A 162 -10.54 -7.26 -7.22
C HIS A 162 -9.20 -6.53 -7.07
N ALA A 163 -8.64 -6.03 -8.17
CA ALA A 163 -7.43 -5.21 -8.19
C ALA A 163 -7.60 -3.93 -7.34
N GLN A 164 -8.74 -3.23 -7.46
CA GLN A 164 -9.07 -2.07 -6.63
C GLN A 164 -9.14 -2.43 -5.14
N THR A 165 -9.73 -3.58 -4.82
CA THR A 165 -9.82 -4.07 -3.43
C THR A 165 -8.43 -4.32 -2.86
N LEU A 166 -7.57 -5.05 -3.58
CA LEU A 166 -6.19 -5.32 -3.17
C LEU A 166 -5.37 -4.03 -3.06
N HIS A 167 -5.53 -3.08 -3.99
CA HIS A 167 -4.87 -1.78 -3.95
C HIS A 167 -5.21 -1.02 -2.66
N ASN A 168 -6.50 -0.95 -2.32
CA ASN A 168 -6.98 -0.31 -1.10
C ASN A 168 -6.43 -0.99 0.17
N ILE A 169 -6.46 -2.33 0.21
CA ILE A 169 -5.90 -3.09 1.35
C ILE A 169 -4.41 -2.76 1.56
N LEU A 170 -3.62 -2.66 0.48
CA LEU A 170 -2.19 -2.32 0.58
C LEU A 170 -1.99 -0.92 1.17
N ILE A 171 -2.74 0.05 0.65
CA ILE A 171 -2.68 1.46 1.07
C ILE A 171 -3.00 1.60 2.55
N PHE A 172 -4.09 0.99 3.02
CA PHE A 172 -4.52 1.11 4.41
C PHE A 172 -3.62 0.35 5.39
N SER A 173 -3.11 -0.81 4.98
CA SER A 173 -2.30 -1.68 5.86
C SER A 173 -0.88 -1.14 6.11
N THR A 174 -0.43 -0.18 5.31
CA THR A 174 0.97 0.31 5.29
C THR A 174 1.17 1.65 5.98
N PHE A 175 0.11 2.22 6.57
CA PHE A 175 0.19 3.38 7.45
C PHE A 175 0.51 2.93 8.87
N ILE A 176 1.74 3.18 9.35
CA ILE A 176 2.25 2.61 10.60
C ILE A 176 2.87 3.64 11.55
N VAL A 177 2.98 3.28 12.84
CA VAL A 177 3.84 3.99 13.79
C VAL A 177 5.22 3.34 13.78
N GLU A 178 6.22 4.05 13.24
CA GLU A 178 7.62 3.62 13.15
C GLU A 178 8.39 3.84 14.46
N LYS A 179 8.16 4.97 15.13
CA LYS A 179 8.69 5.23 16.49
C LYS A 179 7.53 5.37 17.45
N GLN A 180 7.43 4.40 18.37
CA GLN A 180 6.39 4.39 19.38
C GLN A 180 6.60 5.51 20.40
N PRO A 181 5.52 6.16 20.86
CA PRO A 181 5.60 7.00 22.05
C PRO A 181 5.97 6.16 23.28
N PRO A 182 6.66 6.75 24.28
CA PRO A 182 6.96 6.07 25.52
C PRO A 182 5.70 5.47 26.17
N GLN A 183 5.78 4.19 26.56
CA GLN A 183 4.64 3.46 27.15
C GLN A 183 4.22 4.02 28.51
N VAL A 184 5.17 4.58 29.26
CA VAL A 184 4.92 5.21 30.56
C VAL A 184 5.20 6.70 30.44
N LYS A 185 4.21 7.49 30.85
CA LYS A 185 4.28 8.95 30.74
C LYS A 185 3.96 9.64 32.06
N LYS A 186 4.76 10.65 32.40
CA LYS A 186 4.38 11.67 33.39
C LYS A 186 3.43 12.70 32.77
N LYS A 187 2.30 13.00 33.43
CA LYS A 187 1.34 14.03 32.96
C LYS A 187 2.05 15.34 32.62
N GLY A 188 1.68 15.97 31.49
CA GLY A 188 2.28 17.22 31.00
C GLY A 188 3.65 17.10 30.33
N SER A 189 4.27 15.92 30.29
CA SER A 189 5.52 15.72 29.53
C SER A 189 5.27 15.66 28.01
N LYS A 190 6.32 15.99 27.24
CA LYS A 190 6.32 15.82 25.78
C LYS A 190 6.47 14.34 25.44
N LEU A 191 5.70 13.89 24.47
CA LEU A 191 5.81 12.59 23.82
C LEU A 191 6.42 12.79 22.44
N GLN A 192 7.16 11.79 22.01
CA GLN A 192 7.68 11.71 20.66
C GLN A 192 7.11 10.48 19.97
N ALA A 193 6.64 10.63 18.74
CA ALA A 193 6.20 9.52 17.90
C ALA A 193 6.50 9.82 16.44
N THR A 194 6.76 8.78 15.66
CA THR A 194 6.91 8.92 14.21
C THR A 194 5.95 7.97 13.53
N VAL A 195 5.10 8.55 12.69
CA VAL A 195 4.20 7.81 11.81
C VAL A 195 4.84 7.77 10.43
N ARG A 196 4.91 6.59 9.81
CA ARG A 196 5.46 6.39 8.47
C ARG A 196 4.43 5.67 7.61
N TRP A 197 4.29 6.10 6.37
CA TRP A 197 3.47 5.42 5.38
C TRP A 197 4.37 4.76 4.35
N LEU A 198 4.38 3.43 4.32
CA LEU A 198 5.36 2.64 3.57
C LEU A 198 5.12 2.61 2.05
N ILE A 199 4.20 3.43 1.54
CA ILE A 199 3.97 3.59 0.09
C ILE A 199 4.96 4.56 -0.57
N GLY A 200 5.79 5.25 0.21
CA GLY A 200 6.78 6.20 -0.29
C GLY A 200 6.14 7.30 -1.14
N ASP A 201 6.66 7.49 -2.35
CA ASP A 201 6.21 8.46 -3.35
C ASP A 201 5.20 7.90 -4.36
N LYS A 202 4.84 6.62 -4.29
CA LYS A 202 4.09 5.91 -5.34
C LYS A 202 2.72 6.47 -5.68
N LEU A 203 2.03 7.08 -4.71
CA LEU A 203 0.72 7.70 -4.92
C LEU A 203 0.80 9.19 -5.28
N GLY A 204 1.98 9.82 -5.25
CA GLY A 204 2.14 11.26 -5.39
C GLY A 204 1.49 12.09 -4.27
N ILE A 205 0.96 11.45 -3.23
CA ILE A 205 0.29 12.14 -2.12
C ILE A 205 1.24 12.99 -1.27
N ASN A 206 2.54 12.69 -1.33
CA ASN A 206 3.59 13.52 -0.74
C ASN A 206 3.52 14.98 -1.24
N LEU A 207 3.04 15.20 -2.47
CA LEU A 207 2.82 16.54 -3.04
C LEU A 207 1.68 17.29 -2.35
N SER A 208 0.67 16.58 -1.85
CA SER A 208 -0.49 17.17 -1.15
C SER A 208 -0.21 17.48 0.33
N LYS A 209 0.97 17.09 0.85
CA LYS A 209 1.42 17.36 2.23
C LYS A 209 0.32 17.09 3.28
N PRO A 210 -0.23 15.87 3.35
CA PRO A 210 -1.32 15.54 4.25
C PRO A 210 -0.90 15.77 5.70
N VAL A 211 -1.85 16.24 6.51
CA VAL A 211 -1.65 16.48 7.94
C VAL A 211 -2.13 15.26 8.72
N VAL A 212 -1.24 14.64 9.48
CA VAL A 212 -1.58 13.58 10.43
C VAL A 212 -2.03 14.22 11.73
N LYS A 213 -3.17 13.79 12.23
CA LYS A 213 -3.71 14.14 13.53
C LYS A 213 -3.53 12.99 14.50
N CYS A 214 -3.31 13.31 15.76
CA CYS A 214 -3.19 12.38 16.87
C CYS A 214 -4.27 12.69 17.89
N GLU A 215 -5.00 11.68 18.34
CA GLU A 215 -6.05 11.83 19.36
C GLU A 215 -5.91 10.78 20.44
N ILE A 216 -6.25 11.15 21.67
CA ILE A 216 -6.25 10.22 22.81
C ILE A 216 -7.63 9.58 22.95
N LEU A 217 -7.63 8.26 23.02
CA LEU A 217 -8.81 7.43 23.14
C LEU A 217 -8.79 6.65 24.45
N SER A 218 -9.99 6.41 24.98
CA SER A 218 -10.16 5.44 26.06
C SER A 218 -10.03 4.02 25.50
N GLU A 219 -9.71 3.06 26.36
CA GLU A 219 -9.63 1.64 25.98
C GLU A 219 -10.94 1.14 25.34
N ALA A 220 -12.10 1.58 25.83
CA ALA A 220 -13.39 1.21 25.26
C ALA A 220 -13.55 1.73 23.80
N LEU A 221 -13.17 2.99 23.54
CA LEU A 221 -13.18 3.54 22.17
C LEU A 221 -12.17 2.83 21.27
N ALA A 222 -10.97 2.57 21.79
CA ALA A 222 -9.92 1.87 21.04
C ALA A 222 -10.34 0.45 20.66
N LYS A 223 -11.00 -0.29 21.56
CA LYS A 223 -11.54 -1.63 21.26
C LYS A 223 -12.64 -1.59 20.21
N ARG A 224 -13.54 -0.59 20.26
CA ARG A 224 -14.56 -0.40 19.23
C ARG A 224 -13.94 -0.07 17.87
N LEU A 225 -12.90 0.77 17.80
CA LEU A 225 -12.21 1.08 16.54
C LEU A 225 -11.66 -0.14 15.82
N THR A 226 -11.19 -1.14 16.58
CA THR A 226 -10.68 -2.39 15.99
C THR A 226 -11.79 -3.25 15.38
N ILE A 227 -13.04 -3.04 15.79
CA ILE A 227 -14.21 -3.87 15.42
C ILE A 227 -15.11 -3.14 14.41
N GLU A 228 -15.27 -1.83 14.57
CA GLU A 228 -16.17 -0.96 13.82
C GLU A 228 -15.33 0.11 13.11
N ASN A 229 -15.43 0.21 11.79
CA ASN A 229 -14.82 1.32 11.02
C ASN A 229 -15.49 2.64 11.42
N ILE A 230 -14.91 3.35 12.40
CA ILE A 230 -15.50 4.59 12.93
C ILE A 230 -15.38 5.74 11.91
N HIS A 231 -16.40 6.60 11.91
CA HIS A 231 -16.44 7.85 11.17
C HIS A 231 -15.33 8.82 11.62
N MET A 232 -14.63 9.43 10.68
CA MET A 232 -13.63 10.47 10.94
C MET A 232 -14.28 11.87 10.91
N PRO A 233 -13.95 12.81 11.82
CA PRO A 233 -13.04 12.67 12.95
C PRO A 233 -13.67 11.90 14.14
N PRO A 234 -12.86 11.21 14.95
CA PRO A 234 -13.33 10.42 16.10
C PRO A 234 -13.78 11.32 17.27
N GLU A 235 -14.62 10.78 18.16
CA GLU A 235 -14.91 11.44 19.44
C GLU A 235 -13.67 11.44 20.35
N CYS A 236 -13.13 12.63 20.66
CA CYS A 236 -11.92 12.77 21.46
C CYS A 236 -12.20 12.67 22.97
N ASN A 237 -11.33 11.96 23.70
CA ASN A 237 -11.45 11.76 25.15
C ASN A 237 -10.41 12.54 26.00
N GLY A 238 -9.85 13.63 25.46
CA GLY A 238 -8.89 14.47 26.18
C GLY A 238 -8.50 15.75 25.47
N LYS A 239 -7.70 16.57 26.15
CA LYS A 239 -7.08 17.78 25.59
C LYS A 239 -5.61 17.51 25.27
N MET A 240 -5.24 17.69 24.00
CA MET A 240 -3.87 17.53 23.50
C MET A 240 -3.37 18.82 22.85
N THR A 241 -2.04 19.00 22.82
CA THR A 241 -1.36 20.03 22.03
C THR A 241 -0.21 19.41 21.23
N GLY A 242 0.16 20.04 20.12
CA GLY A 242 1.15 19.47 19.19
C GLY A 242 0.68 18.16 18.57
N ASN A 243 -0.64 17.99 18.43
CA ASN A 243 -1.29 16.77 17.98
C ASN A 243 -1.58 16.74 16.47
N GLU A 244 -1.09 17.72 15.72
CA GLU A 244 -1.10 17.73 14.26
C GLU A 244 0.34 17.83 13.76
N CYS A 245 0.67 17.05 12.74
CA CYS A 245 1.99 17.05 12.11
C CYS A 245 1.83 16.79 10.61
N GLN A 246 2.43 17.63 9.79
CA GLN A 246 2.44 17.43 8.35
C GLN A 246 3.36 16.26 7.99
N MET A 247 2.93 15.42 7.04
CA MET A 247 3.81 14.41 6.47
C MET A 247 4.84 15.07 5.54
N GLU A 248 6.07 14.59 5.64
CA GLU A 248 7.20 15.00 4.82
C GLU A 248 7.82 13.79 4.14
N PHE A 249 8.19 13.96 2.87
CA PHE A 249 8.90 12.93 2.12
C PHE A 249 10.38 13.28 2.11
N ASP A 250 11.19 12.40 2.67
CA ASP A 250 12.64 12.48 2.64
C ASP A 250 13.16 11.66 1.45
N ALA A 251 13.72 12.34 0.45
CA ALA A 251 14.22 11.71 -0.76
C ALA A 251 15.46 10.82 -0.52
N SER A 252 16.19 11.03 0.57
CA SER A 252 17.44 10.29 0.84
C SER A 252 17.20 8.84 1.26
N ASN A 253 16.17 8.61 2.08
CA ASN A 253 15.74 7.30 2.58
C ASN A 253 14.37 6.88 2.03
N ARG A 254 13.77 7.71 1.16
CA ARG A 254 12.44 7.52 0.55
C ARG A 254 11.32 7.38 1.60
N SER A 255 11.53 7.90 2.80
CA SER A 255 10.56 7.80 3.90
C SER A 255 9.49 8.89 3.77
N PHE A 256 8.23 8.48 3.81
CA PHE A 256 7.10 9.40 3.91
C PHE A 256 6.53 9.37 5.33
N SER A 257 6.83 10.39 6.14
CA SER A 257 6.62 10.34 7.58
C SER A 257 6.14 11.64 8.21
N ALA A 258 5.42 11.55 9.32
CA ALA A 258 5.09 12.65 10.22
C ALA A 258 5.78 12.43 11.57
N ASN A 259 6.58 13.41 12.00
CA ASN A 259 7.33 13.36 13.26
C ASN A 259 6.72 14.27 14.32
N PHE A 260 6.04 13.66 15.28
CA PHE A 260 5.48 14.34 16.44
C PHE A 260 6.57 14.47 17.50
N SER A 261 7.19 15.64 17.63
CA SER A 261 8.24 15.89 18.64
C SER A 261 7.74 16.62 19.89
N ASN A 262 6.56 17.26 19.79
CA ASN A 262 6.00 18.15 20.82
C ASN A 262 4.61 17.73 21.28
N LEU A 263 4.27 16.44 21.18
CA LEU A 263 2.94 15.94 21.55
C LEU A 263 2.74 16.00 23.07
N VAL A 264 1.78 16.77 23.56
CA VAL A 264 1.46 16.88 24.99
C VAL A 264 0.02 16.49 25.26
N ILE A 265 -0.20 15.76 26.35
CA ILE A 265 -1.52 15.33 26.82
C ILE A 265 -1.75 16.07 28.13
N HIS A 266 -2.71 17.00 28.15
CA HIS A 266 -2.97 17.89 29.28
C HIS A 266 -3.95 17.28 30.27
N ASP A 267 -5.07 16.73 29.79
CA ASP A 267 -6.07 16.11 30.64
C ASP A 267 -6.82 15.02 29.88
N ASN A 268 -7.13 13.93 30.56
CA ASN A 268 -7.99 12.87 30.08
C ASN A 268 -9.20 12.74 31.02
N LYS A 269 -10.41 12.60 30.46
CA LYS A 269 -11.60 12.31 31.27
C LYS A 269 -11.45 10.89 31.80
N ARG A 270 -11.02 10.74 33.06
CA ARG A 270 -10.98 9.45 33.75
C ARG A 270 -12.42 9.02 34.03
N SER A 271 -12.74 7.75 33.75
CA SER A 271 -13.97 7.12 34.25
C SER A 271 -13.99 7.18 35.77
N VAL A 272 -15.17 7.34 36.35
CA VAL A 272 -15.35 7.39 37.82
C VAL A 272 -14.90 6.04 38.39
N LYS A 273 -13.92 6.08 39.30
CA LYS A 273 -13.32 4.91 39.96
C LYS A 273 -14.41 4.04 40.60
N LYS A 274 -14.43 2.75 40.27
CA LYS A 274 -15.11 1.73 41.10
C LYS A 274 -14.02 0.84 41.71
N GLY A 275 -13.79 0.93 43.02
CA GLY A 275 -12.92 0.01 43.75
C GLY A 275 -11.45 0.44 43.90
N SER A 276 -10.54 -0.56 43.91
CA SER A 276 -9.13 -0.46 44.33
C SER A 276 -8.14 -0.05 43.23
N GLU A 277 -8.60 0.58 42.14
CA GLU A 277 -7.74 0.96 41.00
C GLU A 277 -6.74 2.07 41.38
N ILE A 278 -5.46 1.84 41.08
CA ILE A 278 -4.37 2.79 41.29
C ILE A 278 -4.16 3.59 39.99
N VAL A 279 -3.53 4.76 40.08
CA VAL A 279 -3.33 5.70 38.95
C VAL A 279 -2.66 5.04 37.71
N ALA A 280 -1.92 3.94 37.91
CA ALA A 280 -1.24 3.20 36.84
C ALA A 280 -2.16 2.29 36.00
N ASP A 281 -3.42 2.06 36.42
CA ASP A 281 -4.31 1.09 35.75
C ASP A 281 -5.06 1.68 34.55
N GLY A 282 -5.08 3.01 34.41
CA GLY A 282 -5.75 3.68 33.30
C GLY A 282 -4.99 3.54 31.98
N LYS A 283 -5.47 2.68 31.08
CA LYS A 283 -4.93 2.49 29.74
C LYS A 283 -5.61 3.40 28.72
N TYR A 284 -4.81 4.03 27.88
CA TYR A 284 -5.25 4.90 26.80
C TYR A 284 -4.52 4.51 25.52
N ALA A 285 -5.17 4.72 24.38
CA ALA A 285 -4.56 4.56 23.07
C ALA A 285 -4.42 5.93 22.40
N LEU A 286 -3.39 6.09 21.58
CA LEU A 286 -3.24 7.18 20.65
C LEU A 286 -3.69 6.72 19.28
N LEU A 287 -4.68 7.40 18.72
CA LEU A 287 -5.10 7.21 17.34
C LEU A 287 -4.38 8.23 16.47
N PHE A 288 -3.57 7.75 15.54
CA PHE A 288 -3.05 8.56 14.45
C PHE A 288 -3.95 8.39 13.24
N TYR A 289 -4.34 9.47 12.60
CA TYR A 289 -5.13 9.41 11.38
C TYR A 289 -4.81 10.56 10.43
N THR A 290 -5.06 10.37 9.14
CA THR A 290 -4.94 11.43 8.15
C THR A 290 -5.91 11.19 6.99
N THR A 291 -6.20 12.28 6.28
CA THR A 291 -6.92 12.28 5.01
C THR A 291 -5.98 12.79 3.94
N ALA A 292 -5.67 11.95 2.95
CA ALA A 292 -4.86 12.31 1.79
C ALA A 292 -5.73 12.32 0.52
N ILE A 293 -5.42 13.18 -0.44
CA ILE A 293 -6.13 13.22 -1.72
C ILE A 293 -5.33 12.44 -2.75
N TYR A 294 -5.94 11.43 -3.35
CA TYR A 294 -5.35 10.62 -4.42
C TYR A 294 -6.34 10.50 -5.58
N LYS A 295 -5.93 10.92 -6.78
CA LYS A 295 -6.77 10.94 -7.99
C LYS A 295 -8.17 11.59 -7.78
N GLY A 296 -8.24 12.62 -6.93
CA GLY A 296 -9.50 13.31 -6.60
C GLY A 296 -10.34 12.66 -5.49
N TYR A 297 -9.92 11.52 -4.95
CA TYR A 297 -10.61 10.82 -3.87
C TYR A 297 -9.87 10.97 -2.53
N ALA A 298 -10.63 11.10 -1.45
CA ALA A 298 -10.09 11.14 -0.10
C ALA A 298 -9.76 9.73 0.41
N ILE A 299 -8.51 9.50 0.77
CA ILE A 299 -8.03 8.29 1.45
C ILE A 299 -7.92 8.60 2.94
N ASN A 300 -8.72 7.93 3.75
CA ASN A 300 -8.68 8.03 5.21
C ASN A 300 -7.94 6.82 5.78
N VAL A 301 -6.82 7.06 6.47
CA VAL A 301 -6.05 6.01 7.16
C VAL A 301 -6.06 6.29 8.66
N SER A 302 -6.09 5.23 9.46
CA SER A 302 -6.01 5.36 10.92
C SER A 302 -5.29 4.17 11.55
N LEU A 303 -4.62 4.44 12.67
CA LEU A 303 -3.91 3.42 13.43
C LEU A 303 -3.96 3.73 14.93
N PRO A 304 -4.65 2.91 15.74
CA PRO A 304 -4.57 2.99 17.20
C PRO A 304 -3.26 2.36 17.71
N LYS A 305 -2.63 3.01 18.69
CA LYS A 305 -1.46 2.51 19.42
C LYS A 305 -1.59 2.68 20.93
#